data_AF-A0A2D8UQ24-F1
#
_entry.id   AF-A0A2D8UQ24-F1
#
_cell.length_a   1.000
_cell.length_b   1.000
_cell.length_c   1.000
_cell.angle_alpha   90.00
_cell.angle_beta   90.00
_cell.angle_gamma   90.00
#
_symmetry.space_group_name_H-M   'P 1'
#
loop_
_entity.id
_entity.type
_entity.pdbx_description
1 polymer ?
#
loop_
_entity_poly.entity_id
_entity_poly.type
_entity_poly.pdbx_seq_one_letter_code
_entity_poly.pdbx_strand_id
1 'polypeptide(L)'
;MKKVLKIILGIILIIVLILGGTYLYLTDFGRKGILSNEPRKPKIEIPITYNVSWWSYQEDLTIEDLKVDIVESKLNLFNSKSLISYKIKGEIKYDGHWKPYIKEVHISERINKDSFQNINRIIELTPIVKVENDENANGGIKKFEFKNEHMITSGNWGLNRIKVICGNKEVIIELQQRK
;
A
#
# COMPACT_ATOMS: atom_id res chain seq x y z
N MET A 1 -62.49 5.78 0.53
CA MET A 1 -61.55 6.34 -0.47
C MET A 1 -60.21 6.78 0.13
N LYS A 2 -60.15 7.67 1.13
CA LYS A 2 -58.87 8.18 1.69
C LYS A 2 -57.91 7.10 2.26
N LYS A 3 -58.43 6.02 2.87
CA LYS A 3 -57.61 4.91 3.41
C LYS A 3 -56.96 4.06 2.31
N VAL A 4 -57.71 3.74 1.25
CA VAL A 4 -57.21 2.95 0.11
C VAL A 4 -56.13 3.72 -0.67
N LEU A 5 -56.31 5.03 -0.86
CA LEU A 5 -55.31 5.89 -1.49
C LEU A 5 -53.98 5.92 -0.72
N LYS A 6 -54.02 5.98 0.62
CA LYS A 6 -52.81 5.93 1.46
C LYS A 6 -52.06 4.60 1.34
N ILE A 7 -52.79 3.49 1.24
CA ILE A 7 -52.20 2.15 1.07
C ILE A 7 -51.49 2.06 -0.29
N ILE A 8 -52.15 2.51 -1.37
CA ILE A 8 -51.56 2.52 -2.71
C ILE A 8 -50.30 3.41 -2.76
N LEU A 9 -50.35 4.60 -2.15
CA LEU A 9 -49.20 5.50 -2.09
C LEU A 9 -48.01 4.87 -1.34
N GLY A 10 -48.29 4.15 -0.24
CA GLY A 10 -47.28 3.41 0.51
C GLY A 10 -46.64 2.27 -0.30
N ILE A 11 -47.44 1.52 -1.05
CA ILE A 11 -46.95 0.45 -1.94
C ILE A 11 -46.06 1.04 -3.04
N ILE A 12 -46.47 2.15 -3.67
CA ILE A 12 -45.66 2.83 -4.70
C ILE A 12 -44.33 3.31 -4.11
N LEU A 13 -44.34 3.90 -2.91
CA LEU A 13 -43.13 4.35 -2.24
C LEU A 13 -42.16 3.19 -1.97
N ILE A 14 -42.69 2.05 -1.49
CA ILE A 14 -41.89 0.84 -1.25
C ILE A 14 -41.32 0.31 -2.57
N ILE A 15 -42.10 0.27 -3.65
CA ILE A 15 -41.63 -0.17 -4.97
C ILE A 15 -40.51 0.75 -5.48
N VAL A 16 -40.66 2.06 -5.34
CA VAL A 16 -39.62 3.04 -5.75
C VAL A 16 -38.35 2.86 -4.92
N LEU A 17 -38.46 2.64 -3.61
CA LEU A 17 -37.30 2.38 -2.75
C LEU A 17 -36.60 1.07 -3.10
N ILE A 18 -37.37 0.00 -3.38
CA ILE A 18 -36.81 -1.29 -3.81
C ILE A 18 -36.08 -1.09 -5.14
N LEU A 19 -36.73 -0.53 -6.17
CA LEU A 19 -36.15 -0.32 -7.49
C LEU A 19 -34.91 0.61 -7.44
N GLY A 20 -34.96 1.68 -6.65
CA GLY A 20 -33.82 2.56 -6.42
C GLY A 20 -32.67 1.84 -5.72
N GLY A 21 -32.98 1.03 -4.70
CA GLY A 21 -32.02 0.19 -3.99
C GLY A 21 -31.35 -0.85 -4.90
N THR A 22 -32.13 -1.60 -5.70
CA THR A 22 -31.57 -2.57 -6.67
C THR A 22 -30.76 -1.88 -7.75
N TYR A 23 -31.20 -0.73 -8.25
CA TYR A 23 -30.44 0.04 -9.24
C TYR A 23 -29.08 0.48 -8.68
N LEU A 24 -29.05 1.06 -7.48
CA LEU A 24 -27.80 1.46 -6.81
C LEU A 24 -26.89 0.26 -6.51
N TYR A 25 -27.47 -0.88 -6.14
CA TYR A 25 -26.73 -2.13 -5.91
C TYR A 25 -26.11 -2.69 -7.20
N LEU A 26 -26.90 -2.80 -8.28
CA LEU A 26 -26.45 -3.36 -9.57
C LEU A 26 -25.42 -2.47 -10.27
N THR A 27 -25.52 -1.15 -10.11
CA THR A 27 -24.60 -0.20 -10.73
C THR A 27 -23.33 0.02 -9.90
N ASP A 28 -23.18 -0.65 -8.75
CA ASP A 28 -22.01 -0.55 -7.86
C ASP A 28 -21.71 0.94 -7.51
N PHE A 29 -22.75 1.78 -7.50
CA PHE A 29 -22.67 3.25 -7.51
C PHE A 29 -21.86 3.80 -6.33
N GLY A 30 -21.92 3.13 -5.18
CA GLY A 30 -21.14 3.47 -3.99
C GLY A 30 -19.69 2.97 -3.97
N ARG A 31 -19.35 1.91 -4.73
CA ARG A 31 -18.01 1.28 -4.73
C ARG A 31 -17.13 1.68 -5.90
N LYS A 32 -17.72 1.95 -7.07
CA LYS A 32 -17.00 2.29 -8.32
C LYS A 32 -17.42 3.63 -8.94
N GLY A 33 -18.41 4.30 -8.35
CA GLY A 33 -18.93 5.58 -8.83
C GLY A 33 -18.27 6.80 -8.16
N ILE A 34 -18.91 7.96 -8.32
CA ILE A 34 -18.47 9.32 -7.92
C ILE A 34 -17.98 9.42 -6.46
N LEU A 35 -18.47 8.55 -5.57
CA LEU A 35 -18.16 8.55 -4.14
C LEU A 35 -16.82 7.86 -3.80
N SER A 36 -16.44 6.86 -4.59
CA SER A 36 -15.25 6.04 -4.37
C SER A 36 -14.13 6.52 -5.31
N ASN A 37 -13.50 7.64 -4.95
CA ASN A 37 -12.32 8.14 -5.63
C ASN A 37 -11.05 7.38 -5.20
N GLU A 38 -11.12 6.04 -5.22
CA GLU A 38 -9.98 5.20 -4.88
C GLU A 38 -8.79 5.51 -5.80
N PRO A 39 -7.55 5.47 -5.27
CA PRO A 39 -6.37 5.63 -6.09
C PRO A 39 -6.29 4.54 -7.16
N ARG A 40 -5.61 4.84 -8.26
CA ARG A 40 -5.36 3.83 -9.31
C ARG A 40 -4.55 2.64 -8.78
N LYS A 41 -4.47 1.57 -9.58
CA LYS A 41 -3.63 0.41 -9.26
C LYS A 41 -2.14 0.82 -9.12
N PRO A 42 -1.42 0.26 -8.13
CA PRO A 42 0.01 0.52 -7.94
C PRO A 42 0.85 0.04 -9.12
N LYS A 43 1.89 0.81 -9.46
CA LYS A 43 2.97 0.40 -10.37
C LYS A 43 4.04 -0.33 -9.59
N ILE A 44 4.39 -1.53 -10.04
CA ILE A 44 5.35 -2.41 -9.39
C ILE A 44 6.48 -2.68 -10.38
N GLU A 45 7.70 -2.28 -10.01
CA GLU A 45 8.93 -2.57 -10.75
C GLU A 45 9.54 -3.89 -10.28
N ILE A 46 9.63 -4.06 -8.96
CA ILE A 46 10.12 -5.29 -8.32
C ILE A 46 8.96 -6.00 -7.63
N PRO A 47 8.75 -7.31 -7.83
CA PRO A 47 7.68 -8.07 -7.20
C PRO A 47 7.60 -7.88 -5.68
N ILE A 48 6.38 -7.90 -5.13
CA ILE A 48 6.13 -7.73 -3.70
C ILE A 48 5.69 -9.06 -3.10
N THR A 49 6.20 -9.39 -1.92
CA THR A 49 5.76 -10.51 -1.11
C THR A 49 5.39 -10.04 0.31
N TYR A 50 4.48 -10.77 0.94
CA TYR A 50 4.08 -10.56 2.34
C TYR A 50 4.43 -11.77 3.22
N ASN A 51 5.09 -12.77 2.63
CA ASN A 51 5.47 -13.99 3.32
C ASN A 51 6.92 -13.88 3.81
N VAL A 52 7.10 -14.17 5.09
CA VAL A 52 8.43 -14.31 5.70
C VAL A 52 9.00 -15.67 5.33
N SER A 53 10.26 -15.69 4.87
CA SER A 53 11.00 -16.90 4.52
C SER A 53 12.46 -16.78 4.95
N TRP A 54 13.20 -17.88 4.88
CA TRP A 54 14.65 -17.87 5.06
C TRP A 54 15.33 -17.26 3.82
N TRP A 55 15.91 -16.06 3.98
CA TRP A 55 16.64 -15.35 2.92
C TRP A 55 18.13 -15.34 3.22
N SER A 56 18.90 -16.16 2.50
CA SER A 56 20.28 -16.51 2.89
C SER A 56 21.34 -15.46 2.56
N TYR A 57 21.04 -14.45 1.75
CA TYR A 57 22.04 -13.51 1.19
C TYR A 57 21.79 -12.05 1.63
N GLN A 58 21.27 -11.86 2.84
CA GLN A 58 20.86 -10.55 3.34
C GLN A 58 21.97 -9.77 4.04
N GLU A 59 23.01 -10.45 4.52
CA GLU A 59 24.04 -9.85 5.37
C GLU A 59 24.88 -8.77 4.63
N ASP A 60 25.05 -8.96 3.31
CA ASP A 60 25.83 -8.06 2.45
C ASP A 60 25.00 -6.93 1.82
N LEU A 61 23.71 -6.83 2.16
CA LEU A 61 22.81 -5.80 1.68
C LEU A 61 22.94 -4.52 2.51
N THR A 62 23.32 -3.41 1.88
CA THR A 62 23.35 -2.08 2.52
C THR A 62 22.35 -1.14 1.85
N ILE A 63 21.49 -0.51 2.64
CA ILE A 63 20.55 0.51 2.18
C ILE A 63 21.21 1.89 2.30
N GLU A 64 21.40 2.55 1.16
CA GLU A 64 21.97 3.89 1.09
C GLU A 64 20.90 4.96 1.33
N ASP A 65 19.75 4.82 0.67
CA ASP A 65 18.68 5.81 0.66
C ASP A 65 17.28 5.18 0.60
N LEU A 66 16.34 5.82 1.27
CA LEU A 66 14.91 5.51 1.25
C LEU A 66 14.15 6.82 1.05
N LYS A 67 13.44 6.92 -0.07
CA LYS A 67 12.54 8.04 -0.35
C LYS A 67 11.12 7.55 -0.46
N VAL A 68 10.18 8.26 0.18
CA VAL A 68 8.75 7.96 0.12
C VAL A 68 7.99 9.21 -0.26
N ASP A 69 7.16 9.11 -1.30
CA ASP A 69 6.34 10.19 -1.83
C ASP A 69 4.86 9.77 -1.82
N ILE A 70 3.95 10.68 -1.50
CA ILE A 70 2.50 10.46 -1.63
C ILE A 70 2.12 10.75 -3.08
N VAL A 71 1.67 9.72 -3.81
CA VAL A 71 1.33 9.83 -5.24
C VAL A 71 -0.11 10.29 -5.42
N GLU A 72 -1.04 9.62 -4.75
CA GLU A 72 -2.47 9.93 -4.81
C GLU A 72 -3.08 9.78 -3.42
N SER A 73 -3.72 10.84 -2.92
CA SER A 73 -4.41 10.80 -1.63
C SER A 73 -5.70 11.61 -1.73
N LYS A 74 -6.82 10.89 -1.91
CA LYS A 74 -8.18 11.47 -1.99
C LYS A 74 -9.03 11.01 -0.80
N LEU A 75 -8.45 11.13 0.39
CA LEU A 75 -9.05 10.66 1.64
C LEU A 75 -10.29 11.46 2.01
N ASN A 76 -11.42 10.78 2.19
CA ASN A 76 -12.72 11.35 2.57
C ASN A 76 -13.60 10.29 3.24
N LEU A 77 -14.84 10.64 3.59
CA LEU A 77 -15.79 9.74 4.27
C LEU A 77 -15.92 8.35 3.63
N PHE A 78 -15.84 8.29 2.30
CA PHE A 78 -16.07 7.09 1.48
C PHE A 78 -14.78 6.52 0.87
N ASN A 79 -13.64 7.19 1.03
CA ASN A 79 -12.34 6.70 0.56
C ASN A 79 -11.28 6.82 1.66
N SER A 80 -10.77 5.67 2.11
CA SER A 80 -9.70 5.56 3.10
C SER A 80 -8.36 5.14 2.50
N LYS A 81 -8.26 5.02 1.17
CA LYS A 81 -7.05 4.54 0.49
C LYS A 81 -6.21 5.69 -0.06
N SER A 82 -4.90 5.57 0.13
CA SER A 82 -3.89 6.43 -0.49
C SER A 82 -2.84 5.58 -1.18
N LEU A 83 -2.27 6.10 -2.26
CA LEU A 83 -1.18 5.48 -2.98
C LEU A 83 0.11 6.22 -2.64
N ILE A 84 1.10 5.48 -2.16
CA ILE A 84 2.45 5.98 -1.93
C ILE A 84 3.39 5.35 -2.93
N SER A 85 4.49 6.03 -3.20
CA SER A 85 5.64 5.44 -3.88
C SER A 85 6.83 5.44 -2.97
N TYR A 86 7.54 4.33 -2.92
CA TYR A 86 8.81 4.21 -2.25
C TYR A 86 9.90 3.89 -3.25
N LYS A 87 11.06 4.51 -3.04
CA LYS A 87 12.25 4.34 -3.84
C LYS A 87 13.39 3.95 -2.91
N ILE A 88 14.02 2.83 -3.21
CA ILE A 88 15.10 2.27 -2.41
C ILE A 88 16.37 2.28 -3.28
N LYS A 89 17.45 2.79 -2.70
CA LYS A 89 18.79 2.70 -3.27
C LYS A 89 19.70 2.00 -2.30
N GLY A 90 20.60 1.18 -2.83
CA GLY A 90 21.55 0.47 -2.01
C GLY A 90 22.59 -0.25 -2.82
N GLU A 91 23.37 -1.04 -2.11
CA GLU A 91 24.42 -1.87 -2.67
C GLU A 91 24.42 -3.25 -2.04
N ILE A 92 24.87 -4.23 -2.81
CA ILE A 92 25.05 -5.61 -2.38
C ILE A 92 26.51 -5.97 -2.62
N LYS A 93 27.21 -6.33 -1.55
CA LYS A 93 28.57 -6.88 -1.67
C LYS A 93 28.48 -8.35 -2.06
N TYR A 94 29.40 -8.80 -2.89
CA TYR A 94 29.47 -10.20 -3.26
C TYR A 94 30.89 -10.67 -3.51
N ASP A 95 31.10 -11.92 -3.15
CA ASP A 95 32.31 -12.66 -3.49
C ASP A 95 32.13 -13.30 -4.87
N GLY A 96 33.23 -13.61 -5.55
CA GLY A 96 33.19 -14.13 -6.92
C GLY A 96 32.32 -15.37 -7.09
N HIS A 97 32.09 -15.75 -8.36
CA HIS A 97 31.27 -16.90 -8.80
C HIS A 97 29.75 -16.71 -8.72
N TRP A 98 29.25 -15.59 -8.19
CA TRP A 98 27.82 -15.31 -8.18
C TRP A 98 27.53 -13.84 -8.39
N LYS A 99 26.34 -13.54 -8.92
CA LYS A 99 25.87 -12.19 -9.19
C LYS A 99 24.56 -11.95 -8.42
N PRO A 100 24.57 -11.08 -7.38
CA PRO A 100 23.36 -10.81 -6.61
C PRO A 100 22.40 -9.90 -7.39
N TYR A 101 21.11 -9.93 -7.06
CA TYR A 101 20.11 -8.94 -7.49
C TYR A 101 18.93 -8.94 -6.51
N ILE A 102 18.15 -7.86 -6.54
CA ILE A 102 16.89 -7.80 -5.78
C ILE A 102 15.82 -8.56 -6.57
N LYS A 103 15.37 -9.68 -6.02
CA LYS A 103 14.34 -10.53 -6.63
C LYS A 103 12.94 -9.99 -6.36
N GLU A 104 12.69 -9.61 -5.12
CA GLU A 104 11.39 -9.18 -4.62
C GLU A 104 11.58 -8.26 -3.41
N VAL A 105 10.52 -7.60 -2.97
CA VAL A 105 10.50 -6.80 -1.74
C VAL A 105 9.47 -7.40 -0.80
N HIS A 106 9.90 -7.76 0.40
CA HIS A 106 8.98 -8.10 1.46
C HIS A 106 8.43 -6.83 2.10
N ILE A 107 7.11 -6.78 2.28
CA ILE A 107 6.43 -5.70 2.99
C ILE A 107 5.78 -6.28 4.25
N SER A 108 6.17 -5.77 5.41
CA SER A 108 5.51 -6.03 6.69
C SER A 108 4.77 -4.78 7.14
N GLU A 109 3.49 -4.94 7.53
CA GLU A 109 2.71 -3.84 8.07
C GLU A 109 2.21 -4.17 9.47
N ARG A 110 2.33 -3.20 10.38
CA ARG A 110 1.76 -3.31 11.72
C ARG A 110 1.17 -1.99 12.20
N ILE A 111 0.07 -2.09 12.94
CA ILE A 111 -0.49 -0.96 13.69
C ILE A 111 0.40 -0.72 14.90
N ASN A 112 0.82 0.51 15.09
CA ASN A 112 1.56 0.88 16.29
C ASN A 112 0.57 1.18 17.42
N LYS A 113 0.69 0.45 18.52
CA LYS A 113 -0.16 0.62 19.72
C LYS A 113 0.46 1.56 20.74
N ASP A 114 1.71 1.96 20.55
CA ASP A 114 2.38 2.91 21.43
C ASP A 114 1.84 4.33 21.18
N SER A 115 0.99 4.79 22.10
CA SER A 115 0.38 6.12 22.05
C SER A 115 1.38 7.27 22.23
N PHE A 116 2.56 7.01 22.80
CA PHE A 116 3.56 8.06 23.03
C PHE A 116 4.30 8.46 21.76
N GLN A 117 4.42 7.56 20.79
CA GLN A 117 5.18 7.80 19.56
C GLN A 117 4.40 8.60 18.50
N ASN A 118 3.10 8.83 18.71
CA ASN A 118 2.19 9.49 17.76
C ASN A 118 2.38 8.99 16.30
N ILE A 119 2.59 7.68 16.16
CA ILE A 119 2.69 6.96 14.90
C ILE A 119 1.57 5.94 14.91
N ASN A 120 0.77 5.91 13.85
CA ASN A 120 -0.38 5.00 13.77
C ASN A 120 0.00 3.66 13.14
N ARG A 121 0.94 3.65 12.18
CA ARG A 121 1.32 2.45 11.43
C ARG A 121 2.82 2.46 11.14
N ILE A 122 3.40 1.27 11.15
CA ILE A 122 4.77 1.03 10.70
C ILE A 122 4.69 0.11 9.48
N ILE A 123 5.36 0.50 8.40
CA ILE A 123 5.54 -0.29 7.19
C ILE A 123 7.04 -0.57 7.08
N GLU A 124 7.42 -1.83 7.08
CA GLU A 124 8.80 -2.27 6.96
C GLU A 124 9.01 -2.90 5.59
N LEU A 125 10.00 -2.40 4.87
CA LEU A 125 10.38 -2.81 3.53
C LEU A 125 11.71 -3.58 3.64
N THR A 126 11.75 -4.79 3.10
CA THR A 126 12.95 -5.63 3.10
C THR A 126 13.22 -6.10 1.68
N PRO A 127 14.20 -5.51 0.96
CA PRO A 127 14.63 -6.04 -0.33
C PRO A 127 15.18 -7.46 -0.19
N ILE A 128 14.70 -8.39 -1.00
CA ILE A 128 15.13 -9.79 -0.95
C ILE A 128 16.18 -10.05 -2.02
N VAL A 129 17.39 -10.38 -1.58
CA VAL A 129 18.51 -10.72 -2.45
C VAL A 129 18.37 -12.16 -2.94
N LYS A 130 18.57 -12.34 -4.25
CA LYS A 130 18.82 -13.64 -4.87
C LYS A 130 20.14 -13.57 -5.62
N VAL A 131 20.80 -14.71 -5.73
CA VAL A 131 22.04 -14.85 -6.49
C VAL A 131 21.81 -15.72 -7.72
N GLU A 132 22.54 -15.39 -8.79
CA GLU A 132 22.67 -16.24 -9.97
C GLU A 132 24.13 -16.64 -10.12
N ASN A 133 24.37 -17.87 -10.58
CA ASN A 133 25.72 -18.37 -10.81
C ASN A 133 26.35 -17.62 -12.00
N ASP A 134 27.55 -17.11 -11.81
CA ASP A 134 28.30 -16.39 -12.83
C ASP A 134 29.79 -16.70 -12.64
N GLU A 135 30.30 -17.69 -13.37
CA GLU A 135 31.68 -18.18 -13.25
C GLU A 135 32.73 -17.10 -13.56
N ASN A 136 32.34 -16.04 -14.29
CA ASN A 136 33.21 -14.92 -14.65
C ASN A 136 33.10 -13.75 -13.66
N ALA A 137 32.27 -13.86 -12.62
CA ALA A 137 32.11 -12.81 -11.63
C ALA A 137 33.34 -12.75 -10.70
N ASN A 138 34.03 -11.61 -10.72
CA ASN A 138 35.23 -11.36 -9.90
C ASN A 138 34.92 -10.66 -8.56
N GLY A 139 33.72 -10.90 -8.01
CA GLY A 139 33.24 -10.23 -6.81
C GLY A 139 33.03 -8.71 -7.00
N GLY A 140 32.69 -8.02 -5.91
CA GLY A 140 32.63 -6.56 -5.86
C GLY A 140 31.35 -6.01 -5.23
N ILE A 141 30.97 -4.82 -5.68
CA ILE A 141 29.80 -4.09 -5.19
C ILE A 141 28.81 -3.93 -6.34
N LYS A 142 27.60 -4.46 -6.18
CA LYS A 142 26.50 -4.22 -7.11
C LYS A 142 25.53 -3.21 -6.54
N LYS A 143 25.44 -2.05 -7.19
CA LYS A 143 24.43 -1.04 -6.87
C LYS A 143 23.07 -1.42 -7.43
N PHE A 144 22.02 -1.07 -6.71
CA PHE A 144 20.65 -1.22 -7.17
C PHE A 144 19.82 0.01 -6.79
N GLU A 145 18.80 0.24 -7.60
CA GLU A 145 17.81 1.29 -7.42
C GLU A 145 16.52 0.81 -8.06
N PHE A 146 15.40 0.88 -7.32
CA PHE A 146 14.09 0.57 -7.86
C PHE A 146 13.02 1.43 -7.19
N LYS A 147 11.87 1.54 -7.86
CA LYS A 147 10.71 2.30 -7.38
C LYS A 147 9.46 1.45 -7.48
N ASN A 148 8.81 1.26 -6.35
CA ASN A 148 7.51 0.60 -6.27
C ASN A 148 6.46 1.57 -5.73
N GLU A 149 5.20 1.24 -5.99
CA GLU A 149 4.05 1.88 -5.38
C GLU A 149 3.34 0.90 -4.45
N HIS A 150 2.78 1.44 -3.37
CA HIS A 150 2.06 0.68 -2.37
C HIS A 150 0.75 1.37 -2.00
N MET A 151 -0.32 0.59 -1.95
CA MET A 151 -1.62 1.08 -1.50
C MET A 151 -1.67 0.99 0.02
N ILE A 152 -1.88 2.12 0.68
CA ILE A 152 -2.04 2.21 2.12
C ILE A 152 -3.47 2.61 2.47
N THR A 153 -3.95 2.10 3.60
CA THR A 153 -5.31 2.40 4.09
C THR A 153 -5.21 3.16 5.40
N SER A 154 -5.83 4.33 5.47
CA SER A 154 -5.99 5.13 6.69
C SER A 154 -6.77 4.34 7.73
N GLY A 155 -6.19 4.22 8.94
CA GLY A 155 -6.78 3.45 10.02
C GLY A 155 -7.77 4.23 10.87
N ASN A 156 -7.62 5.56 10.92
CA ASN A 156 -8.41 6.44 11.79
C ASN A 156 -8.81 7.74 11.07
N TRP A 157 -9.84 8.42 11.59
CA TRP A 157 -10.13 9.81 11.25
C TRP A 157 -9.03 10.73 11.79
N GLY A 158 -8.77 11.83 11.08
CA GLY A 158 -7.76 12.81 11.47
C GLY A 158 -6.39 12.53 10.88
N LEU A 159 -5.35 12.95 11.58
CA LEU A 159 -3.96 12.80 11.14
C LEU A 159 -3.49 11.35 11.34
N ASN A 160 -3.05 10.73 10.26
CA ASN A 160 -2.47 9.39 10.22
C ASN A 160 -0.98 9.54 9.90
N ARG A 161 -0.12 9.29 10.88
CA ARG A 161 1.34 9.25 10.75
C ARG A 161 1.80 7.83 10.51
N ILE A 162 2.51 7.63 9.41
CA ILE A 162 2.98 6.31 8.99
C ILE A 162 4.49 6.37 8.91
N LYS A 163 5.16 5.51 9.69
CA LYS A 163 6.61 5.32 9.62
C LYS A 163 6.90 4.22 8.59
N VAL A 164 7.70 4.54 7.59
CA VAL A 164 8.23 3.60 6.61
C VAL A 164 9.70 3.35 6.92
N ILE A 165 10.09 2.08 7.02
CA ILE A 165 11.44 1.66 7.43
C ILE A 165 12.01 0.75 6.35
N CYS A 166 13.30 0.90 6.04
CA CYS A 166 14.07 -0.02 5.21
C CYS A 166 15.50 -0.09 5.75
N GLY A 167 15.89 -1.21 6.34
CA GLY A 167 17.16 -1.33 7.07
C GLY A 167 17.24 -0.30 8.20
N ASN A 168 18.27 0.57 8.16
CA ASN A 168 18.46 1.66 9.13
C ASN A 168 17.87 3.01 8.67
N LYS A 169 17.15 3.05 7.56
CA LYS A 169 16.52 4.27 7.04
C LYS A 169 15.05 4.33 7.43
N GLU A 170 14.61 5.49 7.87
CA GLU A 170 13.23 5.73 8.25
C GLU A 170 12.71 7.04 7.65
N VAL A 171 11.46 7.00 7.19
CA VAL A 171 10.73 8.17 6.68
C VAL A 171 9.35 8.17 7.30
N ILE A 172 8.90 9.33 7.77
CA ILE A 172 7.54 9.51 8.28
C ILE A 172 6.74 10.28 7.23
N ILE A 173 5.59 9.73 6.86
CA ILE A 173 4.61 10.41 6.02
C ILE A 173 3.33 10.68 6.83
N GLU A 174 2.62 11.73 6.44
CA GLU A 174 1.41 12.16 7.10
C GLU A 174 0.24 12.17 6.12
N LEU A 175 -0.89 11.60 6.54
CA LEU A 175 -2.13 11.56 5.77
C LEU A 175 -3.29 12.09 6.61
N GLN A 176 -4.03 13.05 6.07
CA GLN A 176 -5.21 13.60 6.75
C GLN A 176 -6.49 12.93 6.23
N GLN A 177 -7.14 12.12 7.08
CA GLN A 177 -8.46 11.55 6.81
C GLN A 177 -9.54 12.51 7.33
N ARG A 178 -10.38 13.02 6.43
CA ARG A 178 -11.48 13.94 6.77
C ARG A 178 -12.82 13.22 6.80
N LYS A 179 -13.65 13.54 7.79
CA LYS A 179 -15.05 13.11 7.88
C LYS A 179 -15.87 13.68 6.73
#